data_AF-A0A2H2ZCD0-F1
#
_entry.id   AF-A0A2H2ZCD0-F1
#
_cell.length_a   1.000
_cell.length_b   1.000
_cell.length_c   1.000
_cell.angle_alpha   90.00
_cell.angle_beta   90.00
_cell.angle_gamma   90.00
#
_symmetry.space_group_name_H-M   'P 1'
#
loop_
_entity.id
_entity.type
_entity.pdbx_description
1 polymer ?
#
loop_
_entity_poly.entity_id
_entity_poly.type
_entity_poly.pdbx_seq_one_letter_code
_entity_poly.pdbx_strand_id
1 'polypeptide(L)'
;MACPSVQADIATYVEGIVQDKLQSEELIVEDLSLIEDIKIALTEGADGMFLWVSFQIDELALQRCDDDIRRAIHNLPKNLEETFDRVLDRIISGRNANIAKQIFRWVAAAKEPLTLDQLSEVIFIEIGQPYLKPERRPNGMKHISSWCENLVEVDEELQTVQFVHQSVQQFLIGKSQEARHSQFLINIEDADHYVGEICQWQAQLCGPNGRRRPRFPLFGSSIWILGEAQKLRLP
;
A
#
# COMPACT_ATOMS: atom_id res chain seq x y z
N MET A 1 11.67 -8.54 -26.16
CA MET A 1 10.78 -9.26 -27.10
C MET A 1 9.83 -10.09 -26.25
N ALA A 2 8.63 -9.57 -26.00
CA ALA A 2 7.60 -10.29 -25.27
C ALA A 2 7.19 -11.56 -26.03
N CYS A 3 6.85 -12.62 -25.29
CA CYS A 3 6.28 -13.82 -25.88
C CYS A 3 4.95 -13.46 -26.57
N PRO A 4 4.69 -13.88 -27.82
CA PRO A 4 3.44 -13.58 -28.52
C PRO A 4 2.19 -13.95 -27.72
N SER A 5 2.28 -14.99 -26.87
CA SER A 5 1.21 -15.41 -25.97
C SER A 5 0.90 -14.35 -24.92
N VAL A 6 1.92 -13.80 -24.27
CA VAL A 6 1.76 -12.81 -23.18
C VAL A 6 1.15 -11.51 -23.73
N GLN A 7 1.52 -11.12 -24.95
CA GLN A 7 0.94 -9.94 -25.58
C GLN A 7 -0.56 -10.11 -25.87
N ALA A 8 -0.98 -11.30 -26.28
CA ALA A 8 -2.39 -11.61 -26.49
C ALA A 8 -3.18 -11.63 -25.17
N ASP A 9 -2.58 -12.15 -24.10
CA ASP A 9 -3.17 -12.15 -22.76
C ASP A 9 -3.33 -10.70 -22.24
N ILE A 10 -2.35 -9.83 -22.48
CA ILE A 10 -2.44 -8.40 -22.14
C ILE A 10 -3.55 -7.71 -22.92
N ALA A 11 -3.64 -7.92 -24.23
CA ALA A 11 -4.70 -7.30 -25.03
C ALA A 11 -6.09 -7.71 -24.52
N THR A 12 -6.25 -8.99 -24.16
CA THR A 12 -7.50 -9.51 -23.58
C THR A 12 -7.78 -8.88 -22.22
N TYR A 13 -6.76 -8.74 -21.37
CA TYR A 13 -6.89 -8.10 -20.07
C TYR A 13 -7.24 -6.61 -20.19
N VAL A 14 -6.59 -5.88 -21.11
CA VAL A 14 -6.85 -4.47 -21.40
C VAL A 14 -8.29 -4.27 -21.86
N GLU A 15 -8.78 -5.12 -22.77
CA GLU A 15 -10.18 -5.07 -23.23
C GLU A 15 -11.14 -5.23 -22.04
N GLY A 16 -10.91 -6.26 -21.21
CA GLY A 16 -11.72 -6.53 -20.03
C GLY A 16 -11.73 -5.38 -19.03
N ILE A 17 -10.55 -4.90 -18.60
CA ILE A 17 -10.46 -3.87 -17.56
C ILE A 17 -10.98 -2.50 -18.03
N VAL A 18 -10.78 -2.15 -19.30
CA VAL A 18 -11.36 -0.92 -19.88
C VAL A 18 -12.87 -1.04 -19.92
N GLN A 19 -13.40 -2.17 -20.38
CA GLN A 19 -14.84 -2.39 -20.43
C GLN A 19 -15.48 -2.37 -19.04
N ASP A 20 -14.85 -3.01 -18.05
CA ASP A 20 -15.33 -3.03 -16.66
C ASP A 20 -15.38 -1.62 -16.07
N LYS A 21 -14.34 -0.80 -16.29
CA LYS A 21 -14.29 0.59 -15.79
C LYS A 21 -15.26 1.53 -16.49
N LEU A 22 -15.55 1.30 -17.77
CA LEU A 22 -16.62 2.03 -18.48
C LEU A 22 -17.99 1.65 -17.92
N GLN A 23 -18.23 0.37 -17.59
CA GLN A 23 -19.50 -0.11 -17.04
C GLN A 23 -19.74 0.33 -15.60
N SER A 24 -18.68 0.41 -14.78
CA SER A 24 -18.77 0.90 -13.40
C SER A 24 -18.85 2.43 -13.30
N GLU A 25 -18.81 3.13 -14.44
CA GLU A 25 -18.75 4.61 -14.53
C GLU A 25 -17.53 5.22 -13.81
N GLU A 26 -16.47 4.42 -13.59
CA GLU A 26 -15.19 4.91 -13.06
C GLU A 26 -14.39 5.64 -14.14
N LEU A 27 -14.41 5.10 -15.37
CA LEU A 27 -13.85 5.73 -16.55
C LEU A 27 -14.98 6.32 -17.38
N ILE A 28 -15.00 7.64 -17.54
CA ILE A 28 -16.01 8.36 -18.32
C ILE A 28 -15.30 8.94 -19.55
N VAL A 29 -15.72 8.47 -20.73
CA VAL A 29 -15.20 8.92 -22.03
C VAL A 29 -16.38 9.21 -22.94
N GLU A 30 -16.45 10.42 -23.50
CA GLU A 30 -17.53 10.80 -24.42
C GLU A 30 -17.21 10.40 -25.86
N ASP A 31 -15.95 10.52 -26.28
CA ASP A 31 -15.47 10.12 -27.59
C ASP A 31 -15.16 8.62 -27.68
N LEU A 32 -15.99 7.87 -28.40
CA LEU A 32 -15.80 6.43 -28.62
C LEU A 32 -14.48 6.07 -29.32
N SER A 33 -13.90 6.97 -30.12
CA SER A 33 -12.60 6.71 -30.76
C SER A 33 -11.45 6.73 -29.76
N LEU A 34 -11.58 7.50 -28.69
CA LEU A 34 -10.59 7.58 -27.62
C LEU A 34 -10.51 6.29 -26.80
N ILE A 35 -11.61 5.52 -26.71
CA ILE A 35 -11.61 4.20 -26.06
C ILE A 35 -10.63 3.26 -26.76
N GLU A 36 -10.62 3.24 -28.09
CA GLU A 36 -9.69 2.42 -28.86
C GLU A 36 -8.25 2.92 -28.72
N ASP A 37 -8.04 4.24 -28.70
CA ASP A 37 -6.72 4.83 -28.45
C ASP A 37 -6.17 4.44 -27.07
N ILE A 38 -7.01 4.43 -26.02
CA ILE A 38 -6.64 3.96 -24.68
C ILE A 38 -6.19 2.50 -24.73
N LYS A 39 -6.97 1.62 -25.35
CA LYS A 39 -6.65 0.19 -25.44
C LYS A 39 -5.32 -0.04 -26.16
N ILE A 40 -5.08 0.67 -27.26
CA ILE A 40 -3.83 0.60 -28.02
C ILE A 40 -2.66 1.06 -27.13
N ALA A 41 -2.76 2.24 -26.53
CA ALA A 41 -1.69 2.81 -25.70
C ALA A 41 -1.34 1.89 -24.51
N LEU A 42 -2.35 1.32 -23.84
CA LEU A 42 -2.13 0.39 -22.73
C LEU A 42 -1.51 -0.93 -23.18
N THR A 43 -1.99 -1.49 -24.29
CA THR A 43 -1.49 -2.76 -24.82
C THR A 43 -0.04 -2.65 -25.29
N GLU A 44 0.33 -1.53 -25.93
CA GLU A 44 1.69 -1.28 -26.39
C GLU A 44 2.64 -0.91 -25.24
N GLY A 45 2.17 -0.15 -24.25
CA GLY A 45 2.97 0.30 -23.12
C GLY A 45 3.21 -0.76 -22.04
N ALA A 46 2.36 -1.78 -21.95
CA ALA A 46 2.41 -2.75 -20.85
C ALA A 46 3.71 -3.58 -20.79
N ASP A 47 4.34 -3.89 -21.94
CA ASP A 47 5.55 -4.73 -22.05
C ASP A 47 5.54 -5.97 -21.12
N GLY A 48 4.43 -6.70 -21.06
CA GLY A 48 4.29 -7.89 -20.20
C GLY A 48 3.77 -7.63 -18.78
N MET A 49 3.48 -6.38 -18.40
CA MET A 49 3.15 -5.99 -17.03
C MET A 49 1.65 -5.68 -16.84
N PHE A 50 0.88 -6.66 -16.36
CA PHE A 50 -0.55 -6.47 -16.03
C PHE A 50 -0.77 -5.40 -14.94
N LEU A 51 0.09 -5.40 -13.90
CA LEU A 51 0.04 -4.40 -12.83
C LEU A 51 0.25 -2.97 -13.37
N TRP A 52 1.08 -2.81 -14.39
CA TRP A 52 1.29 -1.50 -15.00
C TRP A 52 -0.01 -1.02 -15.66
N VAL A 53 -0.71 -1.91 -16.38
CA VAL A 53 -2.01 -1.61 -17.01
C VAL A 53 -3.03 -1.19 -15.97
N SER A 54 -3.13 -1.90 -14.84
CA SER A 54 -4.10 -1.57 -13.78
C SER A 54 -3.85 -0.18 -13.18
N PHE A 55 -2.59 0.20 -12.95
CA PHE A 55 -2.27 1.56 -12.50
C PHE A 55 -2.59 2.60 -13.57
N GLN A 56 -2.24 2.35 -14.84
CA GLN A 56 -2.46 3.35 -15.88
C GLN A 56 -3.94 3.59 -16.16
N ILE A 57 -4.77 2.54 -16.17
CA ILE A 57 -6.20 2.73 -16.37
C ILE A 57 -6.85 3.47 -15.19
N ASP A 58 -6.38 3.23 -13.95
CA ASP A 58 -6.78 4.03 -12.79
C ASP A 58 -6.39 5.51 -12.97
N GLU A 59 -5.17 5.81 -13.46
CA GLU A 59 -4.75 7.19 -13.74
C GLU A 59 -5.60 7.87 -14.81
N LEU A 60 -5.98 7.13 -15.86
CA LEU A 60 -6.84 7.64 -16.92
C LEU A 60 -8.25 7.92 -16.39
N ALA A 61 -8.77 7.09 -15.50
CA ALA A 61 -10.06 7.30 -14.84
C ALA A 61 -10.09 8.56 -13.94
N LEU A 62 -8.94 9.06 -13.49
CA LEU A 62 -8.86 10.30 -12.71
C LEU A 62 -8.92 11.59 -13.57
N GLN A 63 -8.81 11.47 -14.89
CA GLN A 63 -8.83 12.63 -15.78
C GLN A 63 -10.24 13.22 -15.91
N ARG A 64 -10.33 14.54 -16.15
CA ARG A 64 -11.62 15.26 -16.10
C ARG A 64 -12.32 15.39 -17.44
N CYS A 65 -11.61 15.20 -18.54
CA CYS A 65 -12.16 15.29 -19.87
C CYS A 65 -11.33 14.49 -20.87
N ASP A 66 -11.91 14.23 -22.04
CA ASP A 66 -11.27 13.49 -23.12
C ASP A 66 -9.94 14.12 -23.59
N ASP A 67 -9.77 15.44 -23.50
CA ASP A 67 -8.50 16.10 -23.83
C ASP A 67 -7.39 15.75 -22.81
N ASP A 68 -7.74 15.72 -21.51
CA ASP A 68 -6.82 15.30 -20.45
C ASP A 68 -6.39 13.84 -20.65
N ILE A 69 -7.34 12.96 -20.99
CA ILE A 69 -7.09 11.55 -21.29
C ILE A 69 -6.15 11.41 -22.49
N ARG A 70 -6.40 12.13 -23.59
CA ARG A 70 -5.51 12.13 -24.78
C ARG A 70 -4.09 12.56 -24.42
N ARG A 71 -3.93 13.57 -23.57
CA ARG A 71 -2.60 13.98 -23.09
C ARG A 71 -1.95 12.92 -22.20
N ALA A 72 -2.73 12.27 -21.34
CA ALA A 72 -2.26 11.25 -20.41
C ALA A 72 -1.77 9.99 -21.14
N ILE A 73 -2.49 9.49 -22.15
CA ILE A 73 -2.07 8.32 -22.94
C ILE A 73 -0.73 8.54 -23.69
N HIS A 74 -0.41 9.80 -24.03
CA HIS A 74 0.88 10.15 -24.62
C HIS A 74 2.03 10.33 -23.62
N ASN A 75 1.72 10.34 -22.32
CA ASN A 75 2.69 10.54 -21.24
C ASN A 75 2.59 9.43 -20.18
N LEU A 76 2.31 8.20 -20.60
CA LEU A 76 2.32 7.04 -19.71
C LEU A 76 3.75 6.74 -19.21
N PRO A 77 3.90 6.26 -17.96
CA PRO A 77 5.19 5.87 -17.42
C PRO A 77 5.76 4.67 -18.16
N LYS A 78 7.08 4.58 -18.28
CA LYS A 78 7.73 3.54 -19.08
C LYS A 78 7.74 2.15 -18.43
N ASN A 79 7.66 2.12 -17.10
CA ASN A 79 7.79 0.90 -16.32
C ASN A 79 7.11 1.05 -14.94
N LEU A 80 7.18 -0.01 -14.14
CA LEU A 80 6.64 -0.01 -12.79
C LEU A 80 7.38 0.94 -11.86
N GLU A 81 8.70 1.12 -11.99
CA GLU A 81 9.44 2.06 -11.15
C GLU A 81 8.92 3.50 -11.32
N GLU A 82 8.80 3.98 -12.56
CA GLU A 82 8.26 5.32 -12.86
C GLU A 82 6.77 5.43 -12.44
N THR A 83 6.02 4.33 -12.55
CA THR A 83 4.64 4.28 -12.05
C THR A 83 4.60 4.51 -10.55
N PHE A 84 5.43 3.80 -9.78
CA PHE A 84 5.48 3.94 -8.33
C PHE A 84 6.01 5.31 -7.90
N ASP A 85 7.01 5.87 -8.59
CA ASP A 85 7.51 7.22 -8.32
C ASP A 85 6.39 8.27 -8.46
N ARG A 86 5.59 8.18 -9.52
CA ARG A 86 4.43 9.07 -9.75
C ARG A 86 3.36 8.89 -8.67
N VAL A 87 3.07 7.65 -8.28
CA VAL A 87 2.12 7.34 -7.20
C VAL A 87 2.60 7.94 -5.88
N LEU A 88 3.88 7.75 -5.52
CA LEU A 88 4.46 8.34 -4.31
C LEU A 88 4.44 9.87 -4.35
N ASP A 89 4.68 10.51 -5.49
CA ASP A 89 4.58 11.96 -5.65
C ASP A 89 3.18 12.50 -5.33
N ARG A 90 2.12 11.76 -5.71
CA ARG A 90 0.74 12.11 -5.33
C ARG A 90 0.51 11.96 -3.83
N ILE A 91 1.01 10.89 -3.23
CA ILE A 91 0.94 10.70 -1.76
C ILE A 91 1.62 11.87 -1.03
N ILE A 92 2.81 12.30 -1.48
CA ILE A 92 3.56 13.43 -0.91
C ILE A 92 2.79 14.73 -1.02
N SER A 93 2.21 14.97 -2.20
CA SER A 93 1.47 16.19 -2.50
C SER A 93 0.11 16.23 -1.80
N GLY A 94 -0.40 15.06 -1.40
CA GLY A 94 -1.63 14.88 -0.66
C GLY A 94 -1.51 15.13 0.84
N ARG A 95 -2.61 14.87 1.56
CA ARG A 95 -2.68 15.01 3.03
C ARG A 95 -2.29 13.74 3.77
N ASN A 96 -2.13 12.63 3.05
CA ASN A 96 -2.03 11.29 3.61
C ASN A 96 -0.59 10.77 3.69
N ALA A 97 0.42 11.57 3.37
CA ALA A 97 1.83 11.13 3.36
C ALA A 97 2.27 10.44 4.66
N ASN A 98 2.00 11.07 5.81
CA ASN A 98 2.40 10.50 7.11
C ASN A 98 1.68 9.20 7.44
N ILE A 99 0.38 9.09 7.11
CA ILE A 99 -0.38 7.87 7.40
C ILE A 99 0.00 6.74 6.43
N ALA A 100 0.15 7.03 5.14
CA ALA A 100 0.62 6.07 4.14
C ALA A 100 2.00 5.51 4.50
N LYS A 101 2.93 6.37 4.93
CA LYS A 101 4.24 5.95 5.44
C LYS A 101 4.14 4.96 6.60
N GLN A 102 3.27 5.23 7.58
CA GLN A 102 3.07 4.30 8.70
C GLN A 102 2.44 2.99 8.23
N ILE A 103 1.46 3.03 7.33
CA ILE A 103 0.84 1.84 6.75
C ILE A 103 1.89 0.98 6.06
N PHE A 104 2.68 1.57 5.16
CA PHE A 104 3.70 0.84 4.41
C PHE A 104 4.70 0.18 5.36
N ARG A 105 5.15 0.89 6.40
CA ARG A 105 6.05 0.35 7.42
C ARG A 105 5.46 -0.84 8.16
N TRP A 106 4.20 -0.74 8.60
CA TRP A 106 3.51 -1.83 9.30
C TRP A 106 3.28 -3.04 8.40
N VAL A 107 2.78 -2.83 7.18
CA VAL A 107 2.50 -3.91 6.22
C VAL A 107 3.80 -4.62 5.79
N ALA A 108 4.90 -3.90 5.63
CA ALA A 108 6.18 -4.49 5.23
C ALA A 108 6.88 -5.28 6.35
N ALA A 109 6.73 -4.87 7.61
CA ALA A 109 7.40 -5.49 8.75
C ALA A 109 6.54 -6.55 9.47
N ALA A 110 5.22 -6.54 9.27
CA ALA A 110 4.35 -7.54 9.88
C ALA A 110 4.69 -8.95 9.36
N LYS A 111 4.80 -9.91 10.28
CA LYS A 111 5.08 -11.32 9.93
C LYS A 111 3.89 -12.03 9.33
N GLU A 112 2.70 -11.60 9.71
CA GLU A 112 1.42 -12.07 9.20
C GLU A 112 0.59 -10.84 8.80
N PRO A 113 -0.25 -10.94 7.75
CA PRO A 113 -1.12 -9.85 7.33
C PRO A 113 -1.97 -9.33 8.50
N LEU A 114 -2.01 -8.01 8.67
CA LEU A 114 -2.74 -7.36 9.76
C LEU A 114 -4.18 -7.10 9.34
N THR A 115 -5.14 -7.34 10.22
CA THR A 115 -6.51 -6.89 9.97
C THR A 115 -6.62 -5.37 10.03
N LEU A 116 -7.65 -4.80 9.39
CA LEU A 116 -7.93 -3.35 9.47
C LEU A 116 -8.04 -2.88 10.93
N ASP A 117 -8.71 -3.66 11.78
CA ASP A 117 -8.86 -3.35 13.21
C ASP A 117 -7.50 -3.34 13.91
N GLN A 118 -6.67 -4.36 13.69
CA GLN A 118 -5.34 -4.45 14.28
C GLN A 118 -4.47 -3.26 13.86
N LEU A 119 -4.43 -2.94 12.57
CA LEU A 119 -3.66 -1.81 12.06
C LEU A 119 -4.15 -0.48 12.65
N SER A 120 -5.48 -0.30 12.78
CA SER A 120 -6.07 0.91 13.36
C SER A 120 -5.67 1.16 14.82
N GLU A 121 -5.34 0.10 15.57
CA GLU A 121 -4.95 0.21 16.97
C GLU A 121 -3.50 0.70 17.15
N VAL A 122 -2.65 0.50 16.14
CA VAL A 122 -1.19 0.72 16.27
C VAL A 122 -0.65 1.85 15.41
N ILE A 123 -1.32 2.17 14.30
CA ILE A 123 -0.84 3.15 13.31
C ILE A 123 -0.64 4.57 13.86
N PHE A 124 -1.35 4.94 14.93
CA PHE A 124 -1.30 6.27 15.55
C PHE A 124 -0.45 6.33 16.82
N ILE A 125 0.13 5.20 17.24
CA ILE A 125 0.94 5.13 18.46
C ILE A 125 2.30 5.80 18.18
N GLU A 126 2.66 6.77 19.02
CA GLU A 126 4.01 7.31 19.07
C GLU A 126 4.67 6.84 20.37
N ILE A 127 5.87 6.30 20.25
CA ILE A 127 6.66 5.83 21.40
C ILE A 127 6.94 7.03 22.32
N GLY A 128 6.77 6.84 23.63
CA GLY A 128 6.98 7.87 24.64
C GLY A 128 5.74 8.68 25.01
N GLN A 129 4.57 8.41 24.41
CA GLN A 129 3.32 8.96 24.94
C GLN A 129 2.98 8.36 26.32
N PRO A 130 2.43 9.14 27.25
CA PRO A 130 2.10 8.65 28.59
C PRO A 130 0.88 7.71 28.63
N TYR A 131 0.01 7.79 27.62
CA TYR A 131 -1.20 6.97 27.50
C TYR A 131 -1.68 6.93 26.03
N LEU A 132 -2.49 5.93 25.70
CA LEU A 132 -3.19 5.82 24.42
C LEU A 132 -4.20 6.97 24.25
N LYS A 133 -4.16 7.65 23.10
CA LYS A 133 -5.14 8.68 22.71
C LYS A 133 -6.04 8.16 21.58
N PRO A 134 -7.19 7.52 21.88
CA PRO A 134 -8.07 6.95 20.86
C PRO A 134 -8.54 7.98 19.83
N GLU A 135 -8.58 9.26 20.19
CA GLU A 135 -8.97 10.38 19.31
C GLU A 135 -7.96 10.62 18.19
N ARG A 136 -6.73 10.10 18.32
CA ARG A 136 -5.72 10.13 17.25
C ARG A 136 -5.86 8.98 16.26
N ARG A 137 -6.79 8.04 16.49
CA ARG A 137 -7.08 6.96 15.54
C ARG A 137 -7.57 7.55 14.21
N PRO A 138 -7.08 7.06 13.07
CA PRO A 138 -7.61 7.47 11.79
C PRO A 138 -9.09 7.12 11.69
N ASN A 139 -9.91 8.12 11.37
CA ASN A 139 -11.30 7.87 10.99
C ASN A 139 -11.33 7.27 9.58
N GLY A 140 -12.22 6.31 9.33
CA GLY A 140 -12.44 5.81 7.98
C GLY A 140 -11.33 4.89 7.45
N MET A 141 -10.81 3.98 8.28
CA MET A 141 -9.84 2.94 7.89
C MET A 141 -10.22 2.14 6.63
N LYS A 142 -11.52 2.07 6.31
CA LYS A 142 -12.02 1.52 5.04
C LYS A 142 -11.51 2.22 3.77
N HIS A 143 -10.95 3.43 3.89
CA HIS A 143 -10.38 4.21 2.80
C HIS A 143 -8.86 4.05 2.68
N ILE A 144 -8.28 3.03 3.31
CA ILE A 144 -6.83 2.81 3.35
C ILE A 144 -6.21 2.76 1.95
N SER A 145 -6.88 2.12 0.98
CA SER A 145 -6.41 2.04 -0.41
C SER A 145 -6.29 3.43 -1.03
N SER A 146 -7.29 4.29 -0.79
CA SER A 146 -7.25 5.69 -1.25
C SER A 146 -6.15 6.50 -0.59
N TRP A 147 -5.87 6.28 0.71
CA TRP A 147 -4.77 6.99 1.39
C TRP A 147 -3.40 6.61 0.87
N CYS A 148 -3.29 5.39 0.38
CA CYS A 148 -2.08 4.79 -0.17
C CYS A 148 -2.04 4.81 -1.70
N GLU A 149 -2.94 5.54 -2.37
CA GLU A 149 -3.02 5.62 -3.84
C GLU A 149 -2.98 4.22 -4.51
N ASN A 150 -3.77 3.28 -3.99
CA ASN A 150 -3.90 1.88 -4.44
C ASN A 150 -2.61 1.03 -4.35
N LEU A 151 -1.57 1.48 -3.63
CA LEU A 151 -0.40 0.64 -3.33
C LEU A 151 -0.70 -0.47 -2.29
N VAL A 152 -1.75 -0.27 -1.51
CA VAL A 152 -2.21 -1.16 -0.44
C VAL A 152 -3.69 -1.43 -0.64
N GLU A 153 -4.10 -2.66 -0.38
CA GLU A 153 -5.49 -3.11 -0.46
C GLU A 153 -5.90 -3.85 0.80
N VAL A 154 -7.21 -4.09 0.91
CA VAL A 154 -7.80 -4.92 1.95
C VAL A 154 -8.32 -6.18 1.27
N ASP A 155 -7.78 -7.33 1.64
CA ASP A 155 -8.28 -8.62 1.21
C ASP A 155 -9.73 -8.79 1.69
N GLU A 156 -10.66 -9.01 0.76
CA GLU A 156 -12.09 -9.05 1.06
C GLU A 156 -12.47 -10.28 1.91
N GLU A 157 -11.77 -11.40 1.74
CA GLU A 157 -12.09 -12.66 2.43
C GLU A 157 -11.54 -12.67 3.86
N LEU A 158 -10.28 -12.28 4.03
CA LEU A 158 -9.54 -12.33 5.28
C LEU A 158 -9.64 -11.02 6.07
N GLN A 159 -10.10 -9.93 5.44
CA GLN A 159 -10.14 -8.57 6.01
C GLN A 159 -8.76 -8.09 6.48
N THR A 160 -7.72 -8.51 5.78
CA THR A 160 -6.31 -8.20 6.05
C THR A 160 -5.74 -7.19 5.07
N VAL A 161 -4.85 -6.33 5.56
CA VAL A 161 -4.19 -5.29 4.78
C VAL A 161 -2.89 -5.85 4.20
N GLN A 162 -2.72 -5.71 2.88
CA GLN A 162 -1.54 -6.16 2.15
C GLN A 162 -1.17 -5.18 1.03
N PHE A 163 0.06 -5.29 0.51
CA PHE A 163 0.41 -4.60 -0.72
C PHE A 163 -0.36 -5.23 -1.89
N VAL A 164 -0.84 -4.42 -2.83
CA VAL A 164 -1.57 -4.88 -4.01
C VAL A 164 -0.75 -5.87 -4.86
N HIS A 165 0.58 -5.77 -4.80
CA HIS A 165 1.49 -6.70 -5.45
C HIS A 165 2.86 -6.76 -4.77
N GLN A 166 3.55 -7.90 -4.88
CA GLN A 166 4.89 -8.07 -4.29
C GLN A 166 5.92 -7.07 -4.83
N SER A 167 5.79 -6.64 -6.10
CA SER A 167 6.66 -5.63 -6.71
C SER A 167 6.60 -4.27 -5.98
N VAL A 168 5.44 -3.91 -5.41
CA VAL A 168 5.31 -2.68 -4.61
C VAL A 168 6.15 -2.77 -3.34
N GLN A 169 6.05 -3.91 -2.65
CA GLN A 169 6.86 -4.16 -1.45
C GLN A 169 8.35 -4.14 -1.77
N GLN A 170 8.77 -4.79 -2.86
CA GLN A 170 10.17 -4.80 -3.30
C GLN A 170 10.68 -3.40 -3.63
N PHE A 171 9.85 -2.58 -4.29
CA PHE A 171 10.19 -1.19 -4.59
C PHE A 171 10.38 -0.35 -3.33
N LEU A 172 9.48 -0.49 -2.35
CA LEU A 172 9.55 0.26 -1.08
C LEU A 172 10.70 -0.19 -0.17
N ILE A 173 11.09 -1.47 -0.21
CA ILE A 173 12.27 -1.99 0.53
C ILE A 173 13.58 -1.69 -0.21
N GLY A 174 13.49 -1.46 -1.52
CA GLY A 174 14.63 -1.17 -2.37
C GLY A 174 15.27 0.19 -2.11
N LYS A 175 16.15 0.59 -3.03
CA LYS A 175 16.75 1.92 -3.03
C LYS A 175 16.01 2.77 -4.05
N SER A 176 15.32 3.82 -3.61
CA SER A 176 14.81 4.84 -4.55
C SER A 176 16.00 5.61 -5.14
N GLN A 177 15.87 5.99 -6.41
CA GLN A 177 16.83 6.87 -7.08
C GLN A 177 16.62 8.34 -6.70
N GLU A 178 15.47 8.70 -6.13
CA GLU A 178 15.11 10.06 -5.80
C GLU A 178 15.12 10.35 -4.29
N ALA A 179 15.78 11.43 -3.91
CA ALA A 179 15.89 11.84 -2.52
C ALA A 179 14.52 12.14 -1.86
N ARG A 180 13.52 12.57 -2.63
CA ARG A 180 12.20 12.95 -2.11
C ARG A 180 11.33 11.75 -1.68
N HIS A 181 11.54 10.58 -2.30
CA HIS A 181 10.82 9.35 -1.95
C HIS A 181 11.48 8.57 -0.82
N SER A 182 12.69 8.98 -0.40
CA SER A 182 13.42 8.37 0.73
C SER A 182 12.59 8.25 2.01
N GLN A 183 11.59 9.11 2.19
CA GLN A 183 10.69 9.05 3.33
C GLN A 183 9.76 7.82 3.35
N PHE A 184 9.48 7.20 2.21
CA PHE A 184 8.68 5.97 2.11
C PHE A 184 9.53 4.71 2.00
N LEU A 185 10.84 4.84 1.81
CA LEU A 185 11.73 3.69 1.81
C LEU A 185 11.74 3.00 3.16
N ILE A 186 11.70 1.68 3.13
CA ILE A 186 11.54 0.84 4.31
C ILE A 186 12.83 0.04 4.48
N ASN A 187 13.61 0.42 5.48
CA ASN A 187 14.58 -0.50 6.05
C ASN A 187 13.81 -1.51 6.92
N ILE A 188 13.83 -2.79 6.53
CA ILE A 188 13.10 -3.84 7.24
C ILE A 188 13.59 -4.00 8.68
N GLU A 189 14.89 -3.83 8.95
CA GLU A 189 15.41 -3.94 10.31
C GLU A 189 14.88 -2.81 11.20
N ASP A 190 14.90 -1.57 10.69
CA ASP A 190 14.36 -0.41 11.40
C ASP A 190 12.83 -0.51 11.56
N ALA A 191 12.14 -1.12 10.60
CA ALA A 191 10.71 -1.33 10.64
C ALA A 191 10.31 -2.42 11.64
N ASP A 192 10.98 -3.57 11.64
CA ASP A 192 10.78 -4.66 12.62
C ASP A 192 11.08 -4.17 14.03
N HIS A 193 12.16 -3.41 14.23
CA HIS A 193 12.49 -2.80 15.52
C HIS A 193 11.36 -1.90 16.03
N TYR A 194 10.89 -0.97 15.19
CA TYR A 194 9.82 -0.03 15.55
C TYR A 194 8.48 -0.71 15.83
N VAL A 195 8.09 -1.69 15.01
CA VAL A 195 6.89 -2.51 15.26
C VAL A 195 7.03 -3.24 16.59
N GLY A 196 8.21 -3.80 16.87
CA GLY A 196 8.52 -4.46 18.13
C GLY A 196 8.42 -3.53 19.34
N GLU A 197 8.92 -2.29 19.25
CA GLU A 197 8.82 -1.29 20.31
C GLU A 197 7.36 -0.88 20.58
N ILE A 198 6.55 -0.67 19.54
CA ILE A 198 5.11 -0.35 19.71
C ILE A 198 4.37 -1.52 20.36
N CYS A 199 4.65 -2.76 19.95
CA CYS A 199 4.03 -3.93 20.56
C CYS A 199 4.36 -4.05 22.05
N GLN A 200 5.61 -3.81 22.43
CA GLN A 200 6.04 -3.79 23.83
C GLN A 200 5.34 -2.68 24.61
N TRP A 201 5.31 -1.46 24.07
CA TRP A 201 4.67 -0.31 24.70
C TRP A 201 3.16 -0.54 24.91
N GLN A 202 2.48 -1.11 23.91
CA GLN A 202 1.06 -1.47 24.02
C GLN A 202 0.82 -2.54 25.09
N ALA A 203 1.69 -3.55 25.18
CA ALA A 203 1.61 -4.60 26.20
C ALA A 203 1.78 -4.04 27.63
N GLN A 204 2.71 -3.09 27.82
CA GLN A 204 2.96 -2.43 29.11
C GLN A 204 1.76 -1.59 29.57
N LEU A 205 1.12 -0.85 28.67
CA LEU A 205 -0.07 -0.06 29.00
C LEU A 205 -1.32 -0.90 29.28
N CYS A 206 -1.42 -2.12 28.74
CA CYS A 206 -2.56 -2.99 28.99
C CYS A 206 -2.57 -3.57 30.41
N GLY A 207 -1.43 -3.71 31.10
CA GLY A 207 -1.36 -4.14 32.51
C GLY A 207 -1.95 -5.54 32.84
N PRO A 208 -1.68 -6.11 34.02
CA PRO A 208 -2.14 -7.46 34.40
C PRO A 208 -3.66 -7.58 34.62
N ASN A 209 -4.39 -6.45 34.74
CA ASN A 209 -5.85 -6.39 34.89
C ASN A 209 -6.58 -5.80 33.65
N GLY A 210 -5.87 -5.56 32.54
CA GLY A 210 -6.47 -5.03 31.32
C GLY A 210 -7.38 -6.06 30.66
N ARG A 211 -8.64 -5.67 30.42
CA ARG A 211 -9.68 -6.49 29.78
C ARG A 211 -9.40 -6.86 28.31
N ARG A 212 -8.19 -6.63 27.78
CA ARG A 212 -7.82 -6.96 26.40
C ARG A 212 -6.38 -7.49 26.37
N ARG A 213 -6.22 -8.77 26.03
CA ARG A 213 -4.92 -9.32 25.63
C ARG A 213 -4.47 -8.61 24.34
N PRO A 214 -3.16 -8.38 24.13
CA PRO A 214 -2.67 -7.97 22.82
C PRO A 214 -3.15 -9.01 21.79
N ARG A 215 -3.90 -8.56 20.78
CA ARG A 215 -4.47 -9.43 19.72
C ARG A 215 -3.47 -9.77 18.61
N PHE A 216 -2.18 -9.53 18.83
CA PHE A 216 -1.17 -9.63 17.79
C PHE A 216 -0.45 -10.98 17.79
N PRO A 217 -0.56 -11.78 16.71
CA PRO A 217 0.39 -12.85 16.42
C PRO A 217 1.60 -12.25 15.67
N LEU A 218 2.34 -11.32 16.29
CA LEU A 218 3.56 -10.76 15.66
C LEU A 218 4.85 -11.48 16.09
N PHE A 219 4.71 -12.55 16.89
CA PHE A 219 5.83 -13.22 17.52
C PHE A 219 6.44 -14.29 16.62
N GLY A 220 7.56 -13.92 16.00
CA GLY A 220 8.45 -14.80 15.25
C GLY A 220 9.88 -14.28 15.25
N SER A 221 10.36 -13.70 16.35
CA SER A 221 11.79 -13.40 16.50
C SER A 221 12.25 -13.92 17.86
N SER A 222 13.24 -14.79 17.84
CA SER A 222 13.84 -15.57 18.94
C SER A 222 14.48 -14.76 20.08
N ILE A 223 14.13 -13.48 20.22
CA ILE A 223 14.72 -12.54 21.19
C ILE A 223 14.01 -12.59 22.56
N TRP A 224 12.82 -13.19 22.66
CA TRP A 224 11.98 -13.09 23.87
C TRP A 224 11.97 -14.31 24.80
N ILE A 225 12.69 -15.40 24.52
CA ILE A 225 12.71 -16.56 25.43
C ILE A 225 13.70 -16.37 26.61
N LEU A 226 14.64 -15.40 26.55
CA LEU A 226 15.69 -15.30 27.58
C LEU A 226 15.72 -14.00 28.40
N GLY A 227 14.82 -13.04 28.14
CA GLY A 227 14.91 -11.70 28.74
C GLY A 227 14.24 -11.50 30.12
N GLU A 228 13.18 -12.23 30.44
CA GLU A 228 12.30 -11.87 31.58
C GLU A 228 12.15 -12.94 32.67
N ALA A 229 12.87 -14.05 32.60
CA ALA A 229 12.86 -15.06 33.67
C ALA A 229 13.78 -14.74 34.87
N GLN A 230 14.57 -13.66 34.83
CA GLN A 230 15.58 -13.37 35.87
C GLN A 230 15.35 -12.11 36.72
N LYS A 231 14.29 -11.32 36.49
CA LYS A 231 13.99 -10.13 37.32
C LYS A 231 12.91 -10.32 38.40
N LEU A 232 12.51 -11.57 38.67
CA LEU A 232 11.69 -11.92 39.82
C LEU A 232 12.43 -12.91 40.75
N ARG A 233 13.61 -12.51 41.21
CA ARG A 233 14.18 -13.03 42.47
C ARG A 233 14.85 -11.91 43.26
N LEU A 234 14.18 -11.58 44.36
CA LEU A 234 14.71 -11.18 45.68
C LEU A 234 15.08 -9.70 45.88
N PRO A 235 15.02 -9.22 47.14
CA PRO A 235 14.77 -9.97 48.40
C PRO A 235 13.30 -10.12 48.79
#